data_AF-A0A661SCA3-F1
#
_entry.id   AF-A0A661SCA3-F1
#
_cell.length_a   1.000
_cell.length_b   1.000
_cell.length_c   1.000
_cell.angle_alpha   90.00
_cell.angle_beta   90.00
_cell.angle_gamma   90.00
#
_symmetry.space_group_name_H-M   'P 1'
#
loop_
_entity.id
_entity.type
_entity.pdbx_description
1 polymer ?
#
loop_
_entity_poly.entity_id
_entity_poly.type
_entity_poly.pdbx_seq_one_letter_code
_entity_poly.pdbx_strand_id
1 'polypeptide(L)'
;MEKSFRQYSALLSENDDENRFISCNGKVLRGSFDHFKDRGAIQILSAFLSDTHIISTHEEIATKTDEIPMAQSLIESLGLIGHIFTSDALRCQEKTLRTAKKTGNDIIVQVKGDQKTLDTDMNNPTNEPEDLDDLIYYIICEKDDIEIAE
;
A
#
# COMPACT_ATOMS: atom_id res chain seq x y z
N MET A 1 3.57 1.41 23.20
CA MET A 1 4.77 0.93 22.49
C MET A 1 4.77 1.46 21.07
N GLU A 2 3.75 1.13 20.27
CA GLU A 2 3.60 1.60 18.89
C GLU A 2 3.68 3.14 18.75
N LYS A 3 2.97 3.89 19.60
CA LYS A 3 3.05 5.37 19.58
C LYS A 3 4.49 5.91 19.75
N SER A 4 5.27 5.30 20.64
CA SER A 4 6.66 5.68 20.87
C SER A 4 7.55 5.30 19.68
N PHE A 5 7.26 4.18 19.02
CA PHE A 5 7.92 3.77 17.79
C PHE A 5 7.66 4.78 16.67
N ARG A 6 6.40 5.19 16.44
CA ARG A 6 6.06 6.23 15.44
C ARG A 6 6.77 7.55 15.69
N GLN A 7 6.87 7.98 16.96
CA GLN A 7 7.56 9.21 17.30
C GLN A 7 9.06 9.13 16.98
N TYR A 8 9.68 7.98 17.27
CA TYR A 8 11.10 7.77 16.99
C TYR A 8 11.38 7.61 15.50
N SER A 9 10.54 6.87 14.76
CA SER A 9 10.68 6.73 13.31
C SER A 9 10.50 8.07 12.60
N ALA A 10 9.52 8.90 13.02
CA ALA A 10 9.33 10.24 12.48
C ALA A 10 10.57 11.11 12.65
N LEU A 11 11.23 11.07 13.83
CA LEU A 11 12.48 11.80 14.09
C LEU A 11 13.61 11.35 13.15
N LEU A 12 13.72 10.04 12.88
CA LEU A 12 14.73 9.51 11.96
C LEU A 12 14.44 9.84 10.49
N SER A 13 13.17 10.09 10.17
CA SER A 13 12.71 10.49 8.85
C SER A 13 12.69 12.01 8.65
N GLU A 14 13.21 12.81 9.60
CA GLU A 14 13.37 14.27 9.49
C GLU A 14 14.46 14.62 8.48
N ASN A 15 14.08 14.60 7.22
CA ASN A 15 14.58 15.33 6.05
C ASN A 15 13.54 15.07 4.93
N ASP A 16 13.57 15.88 3.88
CA ASP A 16 12.95 15.62 2.56
C ASP A 16 11.71 16.46 2.22
N ASP A 17 12.00 17.56 1.53
CA ASP A 17 11.15 18.22 0.53
C ASP A 17 10.90 17.33 -0.72
N GLU A 18 11.15 16.01 -0.66
CA GLU A 18 11.08 15.09 -1.80
C GLU A 18 9.95 14.04 -1.69
N ASN A 19 9.40 13.68 -2.86
CA ASN A 19 8.37 12.65 -2.98
C ASN A 19 8.95 11.26 -2.65
N ARG A 20 8.64 10.75 -1.46
CA ARG A 20 9.09 9.39 -1.01
C ARG A 20 8.19 8.25 -1.47
N PHE A 21 8.78 7.07 -1.63
CA PHE A 21 8.06 5.80 -1.84
C PHE A 21 7.75 5.09 -0.52
N ILE A 22 6.47 4.84 -0.26
CA ILE A 22 5.98 4.22 0.96
C ILE A 22 5.27 2.91 0.62
N SER A 23 5.87 1.78 0.98
CA SER A 23 5.24 0.48 0.78
C SER A 23 4.33 0.12 1.95
N CYS A 24 3.08 -0.24 1.65
CA CYS A 24 2.10 -0.71 2.63
C CYS A 24 1.86 -2.20 2.42
N ASN A 25 2.32 -3.04 3.35
CA ASN A 25 2.21 -4.49 3.19
C ASN A 25 1.96 -5.22 4.51
N GLY A 26 1.13 -6.25 4.47
CA GLY A 26 0.92 -7.18 5.57
C GLY A 26 1.93 -8.31 5.59
N LYS A 27 2.42 -8.63 6.78
CA LYS A 27 3.30 -9.77 7.05
C LYS A 27 2.71 -10.60 8.17
N VAL A 28 2.66 -11.91 7.95
CA VAL A 28 2.32 -12.86 9.01
C VAL A 28 3.58 -13.25 9.76
N LEU A 29 3.62 -13.00 11.05
CA LEU A 29 4.70 -13.42 11.95
C LEU A 29 4.57 -14.91 12.23
N ARG A 30 5.18 -15.74 11.38
CA ARG A 30 5.16 -17.20 11.56
C ARG A 30 5.81 -17.56 12.90
N GLY A 31 5.16 -18.46 13.65
CA GLY A 31 5.58 -18.84 15.00
C GLY A 31 4.99 -18.00 16.14
N SER A 32 4.25 -16.92 15.85
CA SER A 32 3.56 -16.11 16.87
C SER A 32 2.19 -16.68 17.31
N PHE A 33 1.80 -17.84 16.76
CA PHE A 33 0.56 -18.52 17.16
C PHE A 33 0.72 -19.17 18.53
N ASP A 34 -0.39 -19.27 19.27
CA ASP A 34 -0.44 -19.93 20.58
C ASP A 34 -1.63 -20.89 20.58
N HIS A 35 -1.37 -22.18 20.34
CA HIS A 35 -2.41 -23.21 20.32
C HIS A 35 -3.05 -23.43 21.69
N PHE A 36 -2.32 -23.21 22.79
CA PHE A 36 -2.88 -23.36 24.14
C PHE A 36 -3.93 -22.29 24.44
N LYS A 37 -3.85 -21.14 23.76
CA LYS A 37 -4.79 -20.02 23.90
C LYS A 37 -5.69 -19.82 22.67
N ASP A 38 -5.71 -20.78 21.75
CA ASP A 38 -6.46 -20.69 20.49
C ASP A 38 -6.19 -19.39 19.70
N ARG A 39 -4.93 -18.94 19.72
CA ARG A 39 -4.49 -17.73 19.02
C ARG A 39 -3.81 -18.10 17.71
N GLY A 40 -4.38 -17.63 16.61
CA GLY A 40 -3.75 -17.68 15.28
C GLY A 40 -2.45 -16.87 15.22
N ALA A 41 -1.70 -17.03 14.12
CA ALA A 41 -0.51 -16.22 13.89
C ALA A 41 -0.87 -14.74 13.76
N ILE A 42 -0.07 -13.88 14.37
CA ILE A 42 -0.19 -12.43 14.29
C ILE A 42 0.11 -12.00 12.85
N GLN A 43 -0.76 -11.16 12.30
CA GLN A 43 -0.51 -10.44 11.08
C GLN A 43 -0.25 -8.97 11.42
N ILE A 44 0.76 -8.37 10.81
CA ILE A 44 1.11 -6.96 10.98
C ILE A 44 1.07 -6.29 9.63
N LEU A 45 0.39 -5.15 9.53
CA LEU A 45 0.52 -4.22 8.42
C LEU A 45 1.58 -3.19 8.75
N SER A 46 2.50 -2.91 7.83
CA SER A 46 3.54 -1.90 8.00
C SER A 46 3.57 -0.90 6.86
N ALA A 47 3.90 0.36 7.18
CA ALA A 47 4.31 1.36 6.20
C ALA A 47 5.84 1.51 6.24
N PHE A 48 6.50 1.14 5.14
CA PHE A 48 7.95 1.13 5.02
C PHE A 48 8.41 2.16 3.99
N LEU A 49 9.27 3.07 4.44
CA LEU A 49 9.89 4.13 3.64
C LEU A 49 11.10 3.54 2.92
N SER A 50 10.99 3.41 1.60
CA SER A 50 11.94 2.63 0.79
C SER A 50 13.31 3.30 0.68
N ASP A 51 13.35 4.62 0.76
CA ASP A 51 14.52 5.49 0.69
C ASP A 51 15.41 5.41 1.94
N THR A 52 14.80 5.38 3.11
CA THR A 52 15.47 5.40 4.42
C THR A 52 15.57 4.02 5.05
N HIS A 53 14.89 3.02 4.47
CA HIS A 53 14.75 1.67 5.01
C HIS A 53 14.14 1.65 6.42
N ILE A 54 13.24 2.60 6.70
CA ILE A 54 12.58 2.74 8.00
C ILE A 54 11.14 2.26 7.89
N ILE A 55 10.72 1.44 8.86
CA ILE A 55 9.29 1.23 9.12
C ILE A 55 8.80 2.47 9.88
N SER A 56 7.99 3.31 9.24
CA SER A 56 7.44 4.50 9.91
C SER A 56 6.35 4.10 10.90
N THR A 57 5.52 3.13 10.53
CA THR A 57 4.46 2.61 11.39
C THR A 57 4.18 1.13 11.11
N HIS A 58 3.66 0.45 12.13
CA HIS A 58 3.12 -0.89 12.02
C HIS A 58 1.90 -1.07 12.93
N GLU A 59 0.92 -1.84 12.48
CA GLU A 59 -0.30 -2.16 13.23
C GLU A 59 -0.63 -3.65 13.14
N GLU A 60 -1.05 -4.26 14.25
CA GLU A 60 -1.54 -5.65 14.25
C GLU A 60 -2.91 -5.71 13.59
N ILE A 61 -3.06 -6.60 12.59
CA ILE A 61 -4.34 -6.86 11.95
C ILE A 61 -5.15 -7.75 12.90
N ALA A 62 -6.26 -7.24 13.42
CA ALA A 62 -7.12 -8.02 14.28
C ALA A 62 -7.68 -9.24 13.52
N THR A 63 -7.90 -10.35 14.23
CA THR A 63 -8.25 -11.67 13.66
C THR A 63 -9.54 -11.67 12.82
N LYS A 64 -10.40 -10.65 12.96
CA LYS A 64 -11.65 -10.48 12.20
C LYS A 64 -11.62 -9.29 11.23
N THR A 65 -10.52 -8.55 11.18
CA THR A 65 -10.39 -7.35 10.35
C THR A 65 -9.70 -7.71 9.06
N ASP A 66 -10.27 -7.26 7.95
CA ASP A 66 -9.64 -7.39 6.65
C ASP A 66 -8.50 -6.38 6.51
N GLU A 67 -7.40 -6.85 5.95
CA GLU A 67 -6.18 -6.07 5.72
C GLU A 67 -6.40 -4.83 4.84
N ILE A 68 -7.34 -4.91 3.88
CA ILE A 68 -7.63 -3.85 2.91
C ILE A 68 -8.16 -2.57 3.62
N PRO A 69 -9.26 -2.62 4.42
CA PRO A 69 -9.71 -1.47 5.21
C PRO A 69 -8.64 -0.88 6.12
N MET A 70 -7.77 -1.73 6.67
CA MET A 70 -6.72 -1.26 7.57
C MET A 70 -5.62 -0.51 6.83
N ALA A 71 -5.24 -0.94 5.63
CA ALA A 71 -4.33 -0.19 4.76
C ALA A 71 -4.89 1.17 4.34
N GLN A 72 -6.18 1.25 4.02
CA GLN A 72 -6.86 2.52 3.74
C GLN A 72 -6.79 3.46 4.96
N SER A 73 -7.11 2.94 6.14
CA SER A 73 -7.05 3.71 7.40
C SER A 73 -5.63 4.14 7.73
N LEU A 74 -4.62 3.29 7.44
CA LEU A 74 -3.22 3.61 7.66
C LEU A 74 -2.78 4.80 6.82
N ILE A 75 -3.10 4.80 5.52
CA ILE A 75 -2.82 5.91 4.58
C ILE A 75 -3.43 7.21 5.10
N GLU A 76 -4.71 7.20 5.53
CA GLU A 76 -5.36 8.38 6.11
C GLU A 76 -4.70 8.83 7.43
N SER A 77 -4.32 7.88 8.29
CA SER A 77 -3.75 8.18 9.62
C SER A 77 -2.33 8.75 9.57
N LEU A 78 -1.59 8.49 8.50
CA LEU A 78 -0.21 8.92 8.34
C LEU A 78 -0.10 10.44 8.17
N GLY A 79 -1.15 11.10 7.65
CA GLY A 79 -1.16 12.55 7.47
C GLY A 79 -0.09 13.06 6.50
N LEU A 80 0.44 12.19 5.65
CA LEU A 80 1.47 12.47 4.67
C LEU A 80 0.82 13.02 3.38
N ILE A 81 1.49 13.93 2.69
CA ILE A 81 1.04 14.57 1.45
C ILE A 81 2.26 14.62 0.52
N GLY A 82 2.10 14.35 -0.77
CA GLY A 82 3.22 14.43 -1.71
C GLY A 82 3.93 13.10 -1.98
N HIS A 83 3.51 12.00 -1.36
CA HIS A 83 4.23 10.73 -1.43
C HIS A 83 3.59 9.75 -2.42
N ILE A 84 4.35 8.72 -2.77
CA ILE A 84 3.92 7.63 -3.65
C ILE A 84 3.77 6.37 -2.80
N PHE A 85 2.55 5.90 -2.61
CA PHE A 85 2.29 4.62 -1.95
C PHE A 85 2.52 3.45 -2.91
N THR A 86 3.00 2.32 -2.41
CA THR A 86 3.06 1.07 -3.16
C THR A 86 2.32 -0.04 -2.42
N SER A 87 1.62 -0.90 -3.17
CA SER A 87 0.89 -2.04 -2.60
C SER A 87 0.79 -3.21 -3.57
N ASP A 88 0.62 -4.41 -3.00
CA ASP A 88 0.31 -5.62 -3.77
C ASP A 88 -1.07 -5.57 -4.44
N ALA A 89 -1.29 -6.56 -5.31
CA ALA A 89 -2.49 -6.65 -6.12
C ALA A 89 -3.78 -6.95 -5.35
N LEU A 90 -3.71 -7.50 -4.13
CA LEU A 90 -4.90 -7.73 -3.32
C LEU A 90 -5.57 -6.41 -2.94
N ARG A 91 -4.77 -5.34 -2.76
CA ARG A 91 -5.28 -4.00 -2.39
C ARG A 91 -5.55 -3.10 -3.60
N CYS A 92 -5.44 -3.61 -4.83
CA CYS A 92 -5.89 -2.93 -6.05
C CYS A 92 -7.43 -2.85 -6.06
N GLN A 93 -7.94 -1.89 -5.29
CA GLN A 93 -9.35 -1.63 -5.04
C GLN A 93 -9.58 -0.15 -5.27
N GLU A 94 -10.69 0.20 -5.91
CA GLU A 94 -11.06 1.59 -6.21
C GLU A 94 -10.97 2.49 -4.96
N LYS A 95 -11.45 1.99 -3.81
CA LYS A 95 -11.41 2.72 -2.55
C LYS A 95 -9.98 2.99 -2.06
N THR A 96 -9.04 2.09 -2.29
CA THR A 96 -7.62 2.30 -1.94
C THR A 96 -7.01 3.41 -2.80
N LEU A 97 -7.27 3.38 -4.12
CA LEU A 97 -6.83 4.43 -5.05
C LEU A 97 -7.39 5.81 -4.66
N ARG A 98 -8.71 5.87 -4.39
CA ARG A 98 -9.37 7.10 -3.93
C ARG A 98 -8.83 7.60 -2.59
N THR A 99 -8.41 6.71 -1.70
CA THR A 99 -7.85 7.08 -0.39
C THR A 99 -6.49 7.76 -0.54
N ALA A 100 -5.62 7.24 -1.41
CA ALA A 100 -4.34 7.87 -1.72
C ALA A 100 -4.55 9.28 -2.30
N LYS A 101 -5.42 9.41 -3.32
CA LYS A 101 -5.73 10.72 -3.92
C LYS A 101 -6.33 11.72 -2.92
N LYS A 102 -7.30 11.27 -2.11
CA LYS A 102 -7.94 12.11 -1.08
C LYS A 102 -6.93 12.66 -0.06
N THR A 103 -5.86 11.92 0.20
CA THR A 103 -4.77 12.33 1.11
C THR A 103 -3.67 13.12 0.39
N GLY A 104 -3.82 13.42 -0.90
CA GLY A 104 -2.85 14.19 -1.67
C GLY A 104 -1.59 13.39 -2.03
N ASN A 105 -1.72 12.08 -2.17
CA ASN A 105 -0.66 11.13 -2.50
C ASN A 105 -1.00 10.37 -3.78
N ASP A 106 0.05 9.92 -4.46
CA ASP A 106 -0.05 9.01 -5.60
C ASP A 106 0.05 7.57 -5.09
N ILE A 107 -0.37 6.59 -5.90
CA ILE A 107 -0.25 5.18 -5.55
C ILE A 107 0.05 4.33 -6.78
N ILE A 108 0.90 3.34 -6.55
CA ILE A 108 1.33 2.31 -7.48
C ILE A 108 0.81 0.96 -6.95
N VAL A 109 -0.05 0.28 -7.71
CA VAL A 109 -0.63 -1.01 -7.31
C VAL A 109 -0.43 -2.11 -8.35
N GLN A 110 -0.23 -3.32 -7.83
CA GLN A 110 -0.33 -4.62 -8.50
C GLN A 110 -1.68 -4.78 -9.24
N VAL A 111 -1.76 -5.11 -10.53
CA VAL A 111 -3.00 -5.69 -11.10
C VAL A 111 -2.85 -7.20 -11.21
N LYS A 112 -3.87 -7.96 -10.80
CA LYS A 112 -3.90 -9.41 -10.91
C LYS A 112 -4.68 -9.83 -12.15
N GLY A 113 -4.19 -10.80 -12.91
CA GLY A 113 -4.81 -11.22 -14.19
C GLY A 113 -6.22 -11.83 -14.10
N ASP A 114 -6.76 -12.05 -12.89
CA ASP A 114 -8.18 -12.39 -12.73
C ASP A 114 -9.11 -11.17 -12.80
N GLN A 115 -8.57 -9.94 -12.77
CA GLN A 115 -9.28 -8.69 -13.02
C GLN A 115 -9.37 -8.40 -14.52
N LYS A 116 -10.23 -9.17 -15.21
CA LYS A 116 -10.30 -9.24 -16.67
C LYS A 116 -10.45 -7.89 -17.39
N THR A 117 -11.19 -6.94 -16.83
CA THR A 117 -11.38 -5.62 -17.44
C THR A 117 -10.07 -4.84 -17.46
N LEU A 118 -9.42 -4.70 -16.30
CA LEU A 118 -8.13 -4.01 -16.19
C LEU A 118 -7.01 -4.75 -16.95
N ASP A 119 -7.02 -6.08 -16.89
CA ASP A 119 -6.10 -6.91 -17.68
C ASP A 119 -6.28 -6.66 -19.19
N THR A 120 -7.53 -6.55 -19.67
CA THR A 120 -7.80 -6.26 -21.09
C THR A 120 -7.39 -4.83 -21.48
N ASP A 121 -7.70 -3.84 -20.63
CA ASP A 121 -7.40 -2.42 -20.89
C ASP A 121 -5.89 -2.16 -20.94
N MET A 122 -5.12 -2.83 -20.09
CA MET A 122 -3.67 -2.72 -20.04
C MET A 122 -2.95 -3.53 -21.14
N ASN A 123 -3.55 -4.62 -21.62
CA ASN A 123 -3.04 -5.42 -22.74
C ASN A 123 -3.47 -4.87 -24.12
N ASN A 124 -4.22 -3.77 -24.17
CA ASN A 124 -4.67 -3.18 -25.43
C ASN A 124 -3.56 -2.34 -26.07
N PRO A 125 -3.05 -2.69 -27.27
CA PRO A 125 -1.88 -2.05 -27.90
C PRO A 125 -2.06 -0.58 -28.30
N THR A 126 -3.27 -0.01 -28.16
CA THR A 126 -3.48 1.45 -28.28
C THR A 126 -3.10 2.23 -27.02
N ASN A 127 -2.82 1.54 -25.91
CA ASN A 127 -2.28 2.06 -24.66
C ASN A 127 -0.82 1.59 -24.54
N GLU A 128 0.14 2.24 -25.21
CA GLU A 128 1.53 1.72 -25.26
C GLU A 128 2.25 1.81 -23.90
N PRO A 129 2.98 0.74 -23.54
CA PRO A 129 4.41 0.87 -23.30
C PRO A 129 5.23 -0.05 -24.22
N GLU A 130 6.30 0.51 -24.81
CA GLU A 130 7.08 -0.03 -25.92
C GLU A 130 7.97 -1.26 -25.63
N ASP A 131 8.07 -1.80 -24.41
CA ASP A 131 8.70 -3.12 -24.14
C ASP A 131 8.59 -3.52 -22.66
N LEU A 132 8.49 -4.83 -22.38
CA LEU A 132 9.30 -5.61 -21.43
C LEU A 132 8.55 -6.88 -20.96
N ASP A 133 9.07 -8.05 -21.39
CA ASP A 133 8.69 -9.37 -20.90
C ASP A 133 8.58 -9.41 -19.36
N ASP A 134 7.48 -9.99 -18.86
CA ASP A 134 6.98 -10.04 -17.47
C ASP A 134 6.20 -8.81 -16.96
N LEU A 135 5.14 -8.37 -17.66
CA LEU A 135 4.33 -7.23 -17.25
C LEU A 135 3.55 -7.45 -15.93
N ILE A 136 4.20 -7.08 -14.83
CA ILE A 136 3.57 -6.47 -13.68
C ILE A 136 3.17 -5.06 -14.11
N TYR A 137 1.90 -4.87 -14.46
CA TYR A 137 1.37 -3.54 -14.74
C TYR A 137 1.13 -2.78 -13.44
N TYR A 138 1.48 -1.49 -13.45
CA TYR A 138 1.21 -0.57 -12.36
C TYR A 138 0.16 0.45 -12.79
N ILE A 139 -0.92 0.57 -12.02
CA ILE A 139 -1.79 1.75 -12.12
C ILE A 139 -1.07 2.87 -11.37
N ILE A 140 -0.61 3.89 -12.10
CA ILE A 140 -0.22 5.17 -11.51
C ILE A 140 -1.47 6.04 -11.51
N CYS A 141 -2.04 6.28 -10.33
CA CYS A 141 -3.06 7.30 -10.20
C CYS A 141 -2.38 8.61 -9.83
N GLU A 142 -2.25 9.51 -10.81
CA GLU A 142 -1.74 10.87 -10.59
C GLU A 142 -2.83 11.75 -9.96
N LYS A 143 -2.40 12.76 -9.19
CA LYS A 143 -3.30 13.68 -8.45
C LYS A 143 -4.34 14.36 -9.34
N ASP A 144 -4.09 14.53 -10.63
CA ASP A 144 -4.90 15.37 -11.50
C ASP A 144 -5.88 14.63 -12.44
N ASP A 145 -5.68 13.33 -12.72
CA ASP A 145 -6.56 12.60 -13.65
C ASP A 145 -7.25 11.40 -12.99
N ILE A 146 -8.59 11.42 -12.99
CA ILE A 146 -9.40 10.22 -12.78
C ILE A 146 -10.52 10.23 -13.81
N GLU A 147 -10.43 9.34 -14.79
CA GLU A 147 -11.59 8.67 -15.38
C GLU A 147 -11.58 7.23 -14.86
N ILE A 148 -12.57 6.87 -14.04
CA ILE A 148 -12.78 5.49 -13.60
C ILE A 148 -13.75 4.87 -14.60
N ALA A 149 -13.33 3.82 -15.30
CA ALA A 149 -14.24 2.98 -16.05
C ALA A 149 -15.18 2.26 -15.05
N GLU A 150 -16.48 2.54 -15.15
CA GLU A 150 -17.55 1.84 -14.39
C GLU A 150 -17.66 0.36 -14.76
#